data_AF-A0A2T0M233-F1
#
_entry.id   AF-A0A2T0M233-F1
#
_cell.length_a   1.000
_cell.length_b   1.000
_cell.length_c   1.000
_cell.angle_alpha   90.00
_cell.angle_beta   90.00
_cell.angle_gamma   90.00
#
_symmetry.space_group_name_H-M   'P 1'
#
loop_
_entity.id
_entity.type
_entity.pdbx_description
1 polymer ?
#
loop_
_entity_poly.entity_id
_entity_poly.type
_entity_poly.pdbx_seq_one_letter_code
_entity_poly.pdbx_strand_id
1 'polypeptide(L)' 'MTSLTAHLCKHSPASIRRRLLDGSAYRIVEVPHRPRDLERRPARTGWRVEVHPTFGPFYWGAGSRA' A
#
# COMPACT_ATOMS: atom_id res chain seq x y z
N MET A 1 3.44 3.86 14.23
CA MET A 1 2.40 4.30 13.27
C MET A 1 2.98 4.13 11.88
N THR A 2 2.64 3.02 11.21
CA THR A 2 3.33 2.55 10.00
C THR A 2 2.58 3.04 8.78
N SER A 3 3.11 4.03 8.07
CA SER A 3 2.47 4.65 6.91
C SER A 3 2.97 4.01 5.60
N LEU A 4 2.08 3.46 4.78
CA LEU A 4 2.42 2.75 3.54
C LEU A 4 1.96 3.66 2.37
N THR A 5 2.77 3.79 1.33
CA THR A 5 2.48 4.66 0.17
C THR A 5 2.46 3.78 -1.06
N ALA A 6 1.30 3.66 -1.71
CA ALA A 6 1.15 2.93 -2.97
C ALA A 6 1.38 3.89 -4.16
N HIS A 7 1.91 3.37 -5.26
CA HIS A 7 1.87 4.00 -6.58
C HIS A 7 1.36 2.93 -7.55
N LEU A 8 0.45 3.28 -8.46
CA LEU A 8 -0.10 2.35 -9.45
C LEU A 8 0.84 2.29 -10.66
N CYS A 9 1.38 1.11 -10.97
CA CYS A 9 1.97 0.78 -12.26
C CYS A 9 1.33 -0.52 -12.80
N LYS A 10 1.55 -0.80 -14.08
CA LYS A 10 0.81 -1.80 -14.87
C LYS A 10 1.78 -2.86 -15.39
N HIS A 11 2.33 -3.74 -14.54
CA HIS A 11 2.83 -5.09 -14.91
C HIS A 11 3.50 -5.78 -13.70
N SER A 12 2.94 -6.93 -13.27
CA SER A 12 3.38 -7.80 -12.15
C SER A 12 3.45 -7.14 -10.76
N PRO A 13 2.94 -7.78 -9.69
CA PRO A 13 3.05 -7.23 -8.34
C PRO A 13 4.51 -7.24 -7.89
N ALA A 14 5.19 -6.11 -8.04
CA ALA A 14 6.53 -5.91 -7.50
C ALA A 14 6.44 -5.73 -5.97
N SER A 15 7.17 -6.56 -5.21
CA SER A 15 7.35 -6.36 -3.78
C SER A 15 8.72 -5.75 -3.54
N ILE A 16 8.77 -4.50 -3.11
CA ILE A 16 10.01 -3.73 -2.88
C ILE A 16 10.15 -3.51 -1.38
N ARG A 17 11.32 -3.78 -0.80
CA ARG A 17 11.65 -3.37 0.57
C ARG A 17 12.43 -2.06 0.52
N ARG A 18 11.86 -0.98 1.04
CA ARG A 18 12.50 0.34 1.10
C ARG A 18 12.86 0.66 2.54
N ARG A 19 14.05 1.20 2.75
CA ARG A 19 14.44 1.85 4.03
C ARG A 19 14.22 3.34 3.90
N LEU A 20 13.60 3.93 4.92
CA LEU A 20 13.52 5.38 5.07
C LEU A 20 14.84 5.91 5.65
N LEU A 21 15.03 7.23 5.56
CA LEU A 21 16.23 7.91 6.07
C LEU A 21 16.41 7.75 7.59
N ASP A 22 15.31 7.49 8.31
CA ASP A 22 15.29 7.18 9.74
C ASP A 22 15.64 5.71 10.06
N GLY A 23 15.98 4.91 9.05
CA GLY A 23 16.34 3.50 9.18
C GLY A 23 15.16 2.52 9.21
N SER A 24 13.92 3.01 9.29
CA SER A 24 12.73 2.15 9.30
C SER A 24 12.53 1.46 7.95
N ALA A 25 12.08 0.20 7.98
CA ALA A 25 11.88 -0.61 6.79
C ALA A 25 10.40 -0.77 6.46
N TYR A 26 10.03 -0.49 5.21
CA TYR A 26 8.69 -0.66 4.68
C TYR A 26 8.70 -1.63 3.50
N ARG A 27 7.64 -2.44 3.41
CA ARG A 27 7.39 -3.28 2.24
C ARG A 27 6.31 -2.62 1.40
N ILE A 28 6.65 -2.26 0.18
CA ILE A 28 5.75 -1.70 -0.81
C ILE A 28 5.33 -2.86 -1.71
N VAL A 29 4.02 -3.00 -1.93
CA VAL A 29 3.46 -3.94 -2.88
C VAL A 29 2.66 -3.14 -3.89
N GLU A 30 3.02 -3.27 -5.16
CA GLU A 30 2.24 -2.72 -6.25
C GLU A 30 1.09 -3.67 -6.58
N VAL A 31 -0.15 -3.17 -6.60
CA VAL A 31 -1.33 -4.01 -6.87
C VAL A 31 -2.27 -3.28 -7.83
N PRO A 32 -2.66 -3.91 -8.97
CA PRO A 32 -3.60 -3.31 -9.91
C PRO A 32 -5.02 -3.45 -9.39
N HIS A 33 -5.40 -2.59 -8.45
CA HIS A 33 -6.72 -2.60 -7.80
C HIS A 33 -7.32 -1.20 -7.76
N ARG A 34 -8.66 -1.13 -7.78
CA ARG A 34 -9.37 0.10 -7.43
C ARG A 34 -9.17 0.36 -5.93
N PRO A 35 -9.19 1.62 -5.45
CA PRO A 35 -8.96 1.93 -4.02
C PRO A 35 -9.83 1.10 -3.07
N ARG A 36 -11.13 0.96 -3.34
CA ARG A 36 -12.04 0.12 -2.53
C ARG A 36 -11.66 -1.37 -2.48
N ASP A 37 -11.00 -1.88 -3.52
CA ASP A 37 -10.53 -3.27 -3.54
C ASP A 37 -9.25 -3.44 -2.71
N LEU A 38 -8.42 -2.39 -2.58
CA LEU A 38 -7.23 -2.38 -1.72
C LEU A 38 -7.58 -2.41 -0.23
N GLU A 39 -8.74 -1.92 0.18
CA GLU A 39 -9.16 -2.01 1.59
C GLU A 39 -9.80 -3.38 1.89
N ARG A 40 -10.66 -3.88 0.98
CA ARG A 40 -11.44 -5.11 1.22
C ARG A 40 -10.66 -6.40 1.05
N ARG A 41 -9.76 -6.49 0.07
CA ARG A 41 -9.05 -7.75 -0.24
C ARG A 41 -8.04 -8.13 0.84
N PRO A 42 -7.19 -7.21 1.34
CA PRO A 42 -6.25 -7.53 2.42
C PRO A 42 -6.95 -7.85 3.75
N ALA A 43 -8.14 -7.28 3.99
CA ALA A 43 -8.94 -7.63 5.17
C ALA A 43 -9.24 -9.15 5.23
N ARG A 44 -9.42 -9.79 4.08
CA ARG A 44 -9.64 -11.26 4.00
C ARG A 44 -8.40 -12.08 4.35
N THR A 45 -7.22 -11.49 4.40
CA THR A 45 -5.95 -12.15 4.77
C THR A 45 -5.41 -11.68 6.13
N GLY A 46 -6.24 -10.97 6.91
CA GLY A 46 -5.88 -10.48 8.24
C GLY A 46 -5.06 -9.19 8.22
N TRP A 47 -5.17 -8.39 7.17
CA TRP A 47 -4.52 -7.08 7.06
C TRP A 47 -5.57 -5.97 7.06
N ARG A 48 -5.35 -4.94 7.87
CA ARG A 48 -6.15 -3.71 7.81
C ARG A 48 -5.36 -2.66 7.04
N VAL A 49 -5.95 -2.13 5.97
CA VAL A 49 -5.35 -1.14 5.08
C VAL A 49 -6.30 0.05 4.95
N GLU A 50 -5.77 1.26 5.04
CA GLU A 50 -6.47 2.52 4.83
C GLU A 50 -5.90 3.21 3.59
N VAL A 51 -6.75 3.64 2.66
CA VAL A 51 -6.32 4.28 1.41
C VAL A 51 -6.84 5.71 1.32
N HIS A 52 -5.94 6.64 1.07
CA HIS A 52 -6.19 8.06 0.93
C HIS A 52 -5.89 8.53 -0.50
N PRO A 53 -6.76 9.35 -1.11
CA PRO A 53 -6.43 10.03 -2.36
C PRO A 53 -5.31 11.05 -2.16
N THR A 54 -4.51 11.28 -3.20
CA THR A 54 -3.61 12.45 -3.30
C THR A 54 -4.03 13.35 -4.47
N PHE A 55 -3.21 14.35 -4.80
CA PHE A 55 -3.42 15.17 -5.98
C PHE A 55 -3.33 14.32 -7.26
N GLY A 56 -4.35 14.41 -8.12
CA GLY A 56 -4.41 13.67 -9.38
C GLY A 56 -4.92 12.23 -9.24
N PRO A 57 -4.59 11.33 -10.18
CA PRO A 57 -5.11 9.95 -10.20
C PRO A 57 -4.38 9.00 -9.22
N PHE A 58 -3.73 9.56 -8.20
CA PHE A 58 -2.85 8.84 -7.30
C PHE A 58 -3.50 8.63 -5.92
N TYR A 59 -3.12 7.54 -5.28
CA TYR A 59 -3.58 7.15 -3.94
C TYR A 59 -2.38 6.67 -3.14
N TRP A 60 -2.38 6.90 -1.84
CA TRP A 60 -1.44 6.32 -0.90
C TRP A 60 -2.21 5.65 0.23
N GLY A 61 -1.60 4.74 0.99
CA GLY A 61 -2.37 4.04 1.99
C GLY A 61 -1.57 3.06 2.81
N ALA A 62 -1.78 3.13 4.12
CA ALA A 62 -1.07 2.44 5.18
C ALA A 62 -1.75 1.14 5.58
N GLY A 63 -0.98 0.11 5.94
CA GLY A 63 -1.57 -1.12 6.45
C GLY A 63 -0.73 -1.86 7.46
N SER A 64 -1.41 -2.53 8.38
CA SER A 64 -0.81 -3.41 9.38
C SER A 64 -1.56 -4.72 9.46
N ARG A 65 -0.89 -5.73 10.00
CA ARG A 65 -1.56 -6.98 10.37
C ARG A 65 -2.54 -6.67 11.51
N ALA A 66 -3.74 -7.25 11.43
CA ALA A 66 -4.73 -7.22 12.49
C ALA A 66 -4.36 -8.20 13.61
#